data_AF-A0A8T1X8C7-F1
#
_entry.id   AF-A0A8T1X8C7-F1
#
_cell.length_a   1.000
_cell.length_b   1.000
_cell.length_c   1.000
_cell.angle_alpha   90.00
_cell.angle_beta   90.00
_cell.angle_gamma   90.00
#
_symmetry.space_group_name_H-M   'P 1'
#
loop_
_entity.id
_entity.type
_entity.pdbx_description
1 polymer ?
#
loop_
_entity_poly.entity_id
_entity_poly.type
_entity_poly.pdbx_seq_one_letter_code
_entity_poly.pdbx_strand_id
1 'polypeptide(L)'
;MAIIGKLRDVEQQLLRTTQVVELHVQIADTSQDSQRLGADDETQLVELVDSVERVLSGLQTATTRLLSLAKQFLPSSTDLPDSDTETEDEAESLDEEPLITQADINGGPQRTKKATSISQQTIGAELTAAPSQRGATVSNDAEYLSGVWAKFDQYTSAAMAFKTGTNDNNGEDTDTEAIERMRTIVKGSALDATRVLLDHLNDGTVGKEAAATFAEATTVAVSLLTSRRPRSHKRTWLMQLIEDLSDILNAVEGTQLAKVLGSVEKSRDELVDYCSHNFRDALEDMTNYVILIERHRGVEASRLQPFMLVLLRKFICDCVDYRLRQDAGEDARSEAQWKQFAGVGTSLANWMDILSAAKIRYSKKNAQMIGDKLCSFDTRFPHRIPVALMK
;
A
#
# COMPACT_ATOMS: atom_id res chain seq x y z
N MET A 1 -2.94 13.09 33.26
CA MET A 1 -1.82 12.23 33.73
C MET A 1 -2.23 10.75 33.92
N ALA A 2 -3.39 10.42 34.50
CA ALA A 2 -3.74 9.02 34.83
C ALA A 2 -4.05 8.09 33.62
N ILE A 3 -4.57 8.61 32.50
CA ILE A 3 -4.97 7.80 31.33
C ILE A 3 -3.73 7.34 30.54
N ILE A 4 -2.78 8.25 30.28
CA ILE A 4 -1.54 7.93 29.55
C ILE A 4 -0.74 6.83 30.29
N GLY A 5 -0.65 6.90 31.62
CA GLY A 5 0.01 5.85 32.41
C GLY A 5 -0.67 4.49 32.28
N LYS A 6 -2.00 4.44 32.27
CA LYS A 6 -2.77 3.20 32.06
C LYS A 6 -2.62 2.65 30.64
N LEU A 7 -2.56 3.51 29.62
CA LEU A 7 -2.34 3.09 28.23
C LEU A 7 -0.94 2.51 28.02
N ARG A 8 0.08 3.10 28.66
CA ARG A 8 1.46 2.59 28.64
C ARG A 8 1.58 1.26 29.39
N ASP A 9 0.84 1.06 30.48
CA ASP A 9 0.77 -0.22 31.18
C ASP A 9 0.12 -1.32 30.31
N VAL A 10 -0.97 -1.00 29.61
CA VAL A 10 -1.61 -1.92 28.65
C VAL A 10 -0.65 -2.28 27.51
N GLU A 11 0.06 -1.30 26.94
CA GLU A 11 1.09 -1.54 25.92
C GLU A 11 2.18 -2.51 26.41
N GLN A 12 2.70 -2.30 27.62
CA GLN A 12 3.72 -3.18 28.21
C GLN A 12 3.21 -4.60 28.45
N GLN A 13 1.95 -4.75 28.90
CA GLN A 13 1.35 -6.06 29.12
C GLN A 13 1.17 -6.82 27.80
N LEU A 14 0.69 -6.15 26.75
CA LEU A 14 0.54 -6.75 25.42
C LEU A 14 1.89 -7.17 24.82
N LEU A 15 2.91 -6.34 24.97
CA LEU A 15 4.26 -6.66 24.50
C LEU A 15 4.81 -7.92 25.19
N ARG A 16 4.67 -8.01 26.53
CA ARG A 16 5.11 -9.18 27.30
C ARG A 16 4.35 -10.44 26.91
N THR A 17 3.03 -10.35 26.77
CA THR A 17 2.21 -11.49 26.36
C THR A 17 2.61 -11.98 24.97
N THR A 18 2.86 -11.06 24.03
CA THR A 18 3.30 -11.42 22.66
C THR A 18 4.63 -12.16 22.67
N GLN A 19 5.61 -11.66 23.41
CA GLN A 19 6.92 -12.30 23.56
C GLN A 19 6.83 -13.69 24.20
N VAL A 20 5.96 -13.86 25.19
CA VAL A 20 5.73 -15.16 25.83
C VAL A 20 5.08 -16.14 24.86
N VAL A 21 4.11 -15.69 24.06
CA VAL A 21 3.46 -16.55 23.04
C VAL A 21 4.46 -16.99 21.98
N GLU A 22 5.27 -16.07 21.44
CA GLU A 22 6.32 -16.38 20.46
C GLU A 22 7.32 -17.42 21.00
N LEU A 23 7.73 -17.29 22.27
CA LEU A 23 8.60 -18.26 22.92
C LEU A 23 7.96 -19.65 22.99
N HIS A 24 6.69 -19.75 23.38
CA HIS A 24 6.00 -21.04 23.45
C HIS A 24 5.76 -21.66 22.08
N VAL A 25 5.50 -20.85 21.05
CA VAL A 25 5.40 -21.30 19.66
C VAL A 25 6.74 -21.86 19.19
N GLN A 26 7.85 -21.16 19.44
CA GLN A 26 9.19 -21.65 19.10
C GLN A 26 9.57 -22.94 19.86
N ILE A 27 9.20 -23.05 21.13
CA ILE A 27 9.42 -24.28 21.92
C ILE A 27 8.57 -25.43 21.35
N ALA A 28 7.33 -25.17 20.95
CA ALA A 28 6.46 -26.18 20.35
C ALA A 28 6.98 -26.63 18.97
N ASP A 29 7.47 -25.70 18.16
CA ASP A 29 8.04 -25.95 16.82
C ASP A 29 9.34 -26.76 16.91
N THR A 30 10.18 -26.46 17.91
CA THR A 30 11.43 -27.21 18.18
C THR A 30 11.21 -28.56 18.87
N SER A 31 10.03 -28.78 19.46
CA SER A 31 9.66 -30.04 20.12
C SER A 31 8.95 -31.03 19.19
N GLN A 32 8.75 -30.67 17.91
CA GLN A 32 7.94 -31.44 16.95
C GLN A 32 8.65 -32.68 16.36
N ASP A 33 9.59 -33.26 17.10
CA ASP A 33 10.11 -34.59 16.80
C ASP A 33 9.27 -35.65 17.54
N SER A 34 8.37 -36.28 16.76
CA SER A 34 7.72 -37.57 17.05
C SER A 34 6.59 -37.61 18.07
N GLN A 35 5.37 -37.20 17.68
CA GLN A 35 4.14 -37.83 18.16
C GLN A 35 2.96 -37.55 17.22
N ARG A 36 2.36 -38.62 16.66
CA ARG A 36 1.04 -38.53 16.00
C ARG A 36 -0.01 -38.36 17.10
N LEU A 37 -0.67 -37.22 17.11
CA LEU A 37 -1.77 -36.90 18.03
C LEU A 37 -2.90 -37.93 17.87
N GLY A 38 -3.46 -38.41 18.97
CA GLY A 38 -4.66 -39.25 18.94
C GLY A 38 -5.90 -38.41 18.58
N ALA A 39 -6.99 -39.06 18.18
CA ALA A 39 -8.24 -38.38 17.84
C ALA A 39 -8.84 -37.54 19.02
N ASP A 40 -8.51 -37.91 20.26
CA ASP A 40 -8.89 -37.17 21.47
C ASP A 40 -8.05 -35.88 21.63
N ASP A 41 -6.76 -35.94 21.29
CA ASP A 41 -5.85 -34.80 21.32
C ASP A 41 -6.18 -33.78 20.21
N GLU A 42 -6.62 -34.25 19.04
CA GLU A 42 -7.08 -33.37 17.95
C GLU A 42 -8.34 -32.59 18.35
N THR A 43 -9.26 -33.20 19.09
CA THR A 43 -10.48 -32.53 19.56
C THR A 43 -10.14 -31.48 20.61
N GLN A 44 -9.26 -31.79 21.56
CA GLN A 44 -8.77 -30.84 22.56
C GLN A 44 -7.97 -29.68 21.93
N LEU A 45 -7.22 -29.95 20.85
CA LEU A 45 -6.51 -28.91 20.11
C LEU A 45 -7.47 -27.94 19.42
N VAL A 46 -8.54 -28.45 18.80
CA VAL A 46 -9.58 -27.61 18.18
C VAL A 46 -10.28 -26.74 19.23
N GLU A 47 -10.65 -27.31 20.38
CA GLU A 47 -11.25 -26.55 21.48
C GLU A 47 -10.31 -25.46 22.03
N LEU A 48 -9.00 -25.75 22.09
CA LEU A 48 -7.99 -24.80 22.53
C LEU A 48 -7.81 -23.67 21.51
N VAL A 49 -7.80 -23.98 20.21
CA VAL A 49 -7.75 -22.97 19.13
C VAL A 49 -8.98 -22.06 19.20
N ASP A 50 -10.19 -22.62 19.33
CA ASP A 50 -11.43 -21.85 19.48
C ASP A 50 -11.40 -20.94 20.72
N SER A 51 -10.78 -21.41 21.82
CA SER A 51 -10.58 -20.63 23.03
C SER A 51 -9.62 -19.46 22.81
N VAL A 52 -8.49 -19.70 22.13
CA VAL A 52 -7.50 -18.67 21.77
C VAL A 52 -8.12 -17.62 20.84
N GLU A 53 -8.87 -18.04 19.82
CA GLU A 53 -9.58 -17.13 18.91
C GLU A 53 -10.59 -16.23 19.65
N ARG A 54 -11.29 -16.78 20.64
CA ARG A 54 -12.22 -16.01 21.50
C ARG A 54 -11.49 -14.94 22.30
N VAL A 55 -10.31 -15.27 22.85
CA VAL A 55 -9.47 -14.30 23.58
C VAL A 55 -8.94 -13.22 22.64
N LEU A 56 -8.50 -13.58 21.43
CA LEU A 56 -8.04 -12.63 20.41
C LEU A 56 -9.15 -11.65 19.98
N SER A 57 -10.37 -12.14 19.79
CA SER A 57 -11.54 -11.30 19.49
C SER A 57 -11.84 -10.31 20.64
N GLY A 58 -11.78 -10.79 21.89
CA GLY A 58 -11.93 -9.94 23.08
C GLY A 58 -10.87 -8.84 23.14
N LEU A 59 -9.62 -9.19 22.83
CA LEU A 59 -8.51 -8.25 22.80
C LEU A 59 -8.66 -7.20 21.69
N GLN A 60 -9.00 -7.61 20.47
CA GLN A 60 -9.27 -6.69 19.36
C GLN A 60 -10.39 -5.69 19.69
N THR A 61 -11.45 -6.17 20.34
CA THR A 61 -12.56 -5.32 20.80
C THR A 61 -12.08 -4.29 21.83
N ALA A 62 -11.26 -4.73 22.79
CA ALA A 62 -10.70 -3.84 23.82
C ALA A 62 -9.76 -2.77 23.20
N THR A 63 -8.89 -3.17 22.27
CA THR A 63 -7.98 -2.26 21.56
C THR A 63 -8.74 -1.24 20.71
N THR A 64 -9.81 -1.66 20.03
CA THR A 64 -10.68 -0.76 19.25
C THR A 64 -11.33 0.29 20.15
N ARG A 65 -11.84 -0.11 21.31
CA ARG A 65 -12.40 0.82 22.30
C ARG A 65 -11.35 1.80 22.81
N LEU A 66 -10.14 1.32 23.10
CA LEU A 66 -9.02 2.12 23.54
C LEU A 66 -8.61 3.17 22.49
N LEU A 67 -8.55 2.81 21.22
CA LEU A 67 -8.27 3.74 20.11
C LEU A 67 -9.39 4.77 19.93
N SER A 68 -10.65 4.35 20.06
CA SER A 68 -11.78 5.28 19.98
C SER A 68 -11.77 6.31 21.13
N LEU A 69 -11.43 5.88 22.34
CA LEU A 69 -11.25 6.77 23.49
C LEU A 69 -10.07 7.73 23.26
N ALA A 70 -8.94 7.24 22.75
CA ALA A 70 -7.79 8.09 22.45
C ALA A 70 -8.16 9.20 21.46
N LYS A 71 -8.91 8.88 20.39
CA LYS A 71 -9.38 9.85 19.37
C LYS A 71 -10.29 10.94 19.94
N GLN A 72 -11.09 10.64 20.97
CA GLN A 72 -11.97 11.63 21.62
C GLN A 72 -11.21 12.70 22.43
N PHE A 73 -9.93 12.45 22.76
CA PHE A 73 -9.09 13.40 23.50
C PHE A 73 -8.18 14.23 22.59
N LEU A 74 -8.24 14.06 21.26
CA LEU A 74 -7.58 14.96 20.30
C LEU A 74 -8.55 16.08 19.85
N PRO A 75 -8.16 17.36 19.87
CA PRO A 75 -9.02 18.44 19.39
C PRO A 75 -9.16 18.38 17.86
N SER A 76 -10.41 18.39 17.38
CA SER A 76 -10.75 18.55 15.96
C SER A 76 -10.34 19.95 15.49
N SER A 77 -9.39 20.03 14.56
CA SER A 77 -9.03 21.29 13.89
C SER A 77 -10.00 21.56 12.74
N THR A 78 -11.01 22.38 13.00
CA THR A 78 -11.83 23.03 11.98
C THR A 78 -12.12 24.43 12.47
N ASP A 79 -11.42 25.43 11.93
CA ASP A 79 -11.83 26.84 11.83
C ASP A 79 -10.71 27.64 11.14
N LEU A 80 -10.75 27.79 9.80
CA LEU A 80 -10.28 28.99 9.07
C LEU A 80 -11.00 29.07 7.70
N PRO A 81 -11.26 30.30 7.18
CA PRO A 81 -12.29 30.57 6.18
C PRO A 81 -11.81 30.54 4.72
N ASP A 82 -12.78 30.35 3.82
CA ASP A 82 -12.80 30.50 2.36
C ASP A 82 -11.60 31.17 1.69
N SER A 83 -10.94 30.40 0.83
CA SER A 83 -10.22 30.90 -0.34
C SER A 83 -10.57 29.99 -1.51
N ASP A 84 -11.54 30.43 -2.32
CA ASP A 84 -11.83 29.87 -3.64
C ASP A 84 -10.59 29.97 -4.52
N THR A 85 -9.93 28.83 -4.76
CA THR A 85 -9.19 28.56 -5.99
C THR A 85 -9.38 27.09 -6.34
N GLU A 86 -10.15 26.86 -7.41
CA GLU A 86 -10.16 25.62 -8.16
C GLU A 86 -8.73 25.23 -8.55
N THR A 87 -8.35 23.99 -8.26
CA THR A 87 -7.53 23.16 -9.15
C THR A 87 -7.85 21.71 -8.83
N GLU A 88 -8.62 21.12 -9.74
CA GLU A 88 -8.82 19.68 -9.85
C GLU A 88 -7.46 19.02 -10.11
N ASP A 89 -7.06 18.08 -9.26
CA ASP A 89 -6.38 16.83 -9.63
C ASP A 89 -6.15 15.99 -8.36
N GLU A 90 -7.23 15.38 -7.91
CA GLU A 90 -7.17 14.29 -6.94
C GLU A 90 -6.50 13.08 -7.61
N ALA A 91 -5.21 12.90 -7.33
CA ALA A 91 -4.57 11.61 -7.42
C ALA A 91 -5.25 10.68 -6.38
N GLU A 92 -6.35 10.06 -6.78
CA GLU A 92 -7.03 9.02 -6.02
C GLU A 92 -6.07 7.85 -5.78
N SER A 93 -5.29 7.92 -4.71
CA SER A 93 -4.69 6.75 -4.11
C SER A 93 -5.83 5.90 -3.54
N LEU A 94 -5.80 4.59 -3.82
CA LEU A 94 -6.72 3.62 -3.23
C LEU A 94 -6.41 3.38 -1.72
N ASP A 95 -6.04 4.44 -0.99
CA ASP A 95 -5.60 4.41 0.40
C ASP A 95 -6.75 4.70 1.36
N GLU A 96 -7.81 3.89 1.29
CA GLU A 96 -8.58 3.58 2.49
C GLU A 96 -8.75 2.06 2.60
N GLU A 97 -8.17 1.49 3.65
CA GLU A 97 -8.49 0.15 4.13
C GLU A 97 -9.78 0.24 4.94
N PRO A 98 -10.88 -0.43 4.53
CA PRO A 98 -12.01 -0.58 5.43
C PRO A 98 -11.60 -1.49 6.58
N LEU A 99 -11.56 -0.94 7.79
CA LEU A 99 -11.45 -1.72 9.03
C LEU A 99 -12.76 -2.50 9.21
N ILE A 100 -12.81 -3.75 8.75
CA ILE A 100 -13.98 -4.62 8.94
C ILE A 100 -13.96 -5.14 10.38
N THR A 101 -15.00 -4.84 11.15
CA THR A 101 -15.15 -5.32 12.54
C THR A 101 -16.07 -6.53 12.60
N GLN A 102 -15.90 -7.42 13.59
CA GLN A 102 -16.74 -8.62 13.75
C GLN A 102 -18.25 -8.33 13.96
N ALA A 103 -18.64 -7.07 14.16
CA ALA A 103 -20.04 -6.67 14.21
C ALA A 103 -20.76 -6.85 12.86
N ASP A 104 -20.03 -6.74 11.74
CA ASP A 104 -20.58 -6.88 10.39
C ASP A 104 -20.91 -8.34 10.02
N ILE A 105 -20.43 -9.30 10.81
CA ILE A 105 -20.59 -10.74 10.59
C ILE A 105 -21.87 -11.28 11.26
N ASN A 106 -22.46 -10.58 12.26
CA ASN A 106 -23.53 -11.15 13.09
C ASN A 106 -24.92 -10.47 12.99
N GLY A 107 -25.15 -9.53 12.06
CA GLY A 107 -26.44 -8.85 11.94
C GLY A 107 -27.51 -9.62 11.15
N GLY A 108 -28.58 -10.08 11.80
CA GLY A 108 -29.84 -10.51 11.16
C GLY A 108 -30.75 -9.32 10.79
N PRO A 109 -31.82 -9.51 9.99
CA PRO A 109 -32.46 -8.43 9.26
C PRO A 109 -33.40 -7.60 10.13
N GLN A 110 -33.20 -6.27 10.17
CA GLN A 110 -34.24 -5.33 10.60
C GLN A 110 -34.69 -4.41 9.47
N ARG A 111 -36.02 -4.38 9.34
CA ARG A 111 -36.87 -3.69 8.39
C ARG A 111 -37.11 -2.24 8.87
N THR A 112 -36.96 -1.25 7.99
CA THR A 112 -38.02 -0.31 7.53
C THR A 112 -37.54 1.13 7.21
N LYS A 113 -37.80 1.52 5.94
CA LYS A 113 -38.44 2.76 5.43
C LYS A 113 -38.00 4.13 6.00
N LYS A 114 -37.53 5.03 5.11
CA LYS A 114 -38.37 6.02 4.40
C LYS A 114 -37.56 6.82 3.37
N ALA A 115 -38.18 7.06 2.23
CA ALA A 115 -37.72 7.92 1.15
C ALA A 115 -38.15 9.38 1.41
N THR A 116 -37.35 10.34 0.91
CA THR A 116 -37.83 11.66 0.50
C THR A 116 -37.00 12.17 -0.67
N SER A 117 -37.68 12.35 -1.81
CA SER A 117 -37.24 13.01 -3.03
C SER A 117 -37.32 14.53 -2.90
N ILE A 118 -36.50 15.26 -3.69
CA ILE A 118 -36.68 16.60 -4.30
C ILE A 118 -35.40 16.82 -5.14
N SER A 119 -35.31 17.52 -6.27
CA SER A 119 -36.18 17.87 -7.40
C SER A 119 -35.22 18.62 -8.35
N GLN A 120 -35.25 18.32 -9.65
CA GLN A 120 -34.49 19.06 -10.67
C GLN A 120 -35.04 20.48 -10.84
N GLN A 121 -34.17 21.44 -11.16
CA GLN A 121 -34.58 22.59 -11.97
C GLN A 121 -33.44 23.08 -12.88
N THR A 122 -33.75 23.00 -14.16
CA THR A 122 -33.06 23.52 -15.34
C THR A 122 -33.25 25.04 -15.46
N ILE A 123 -32.21 25.80 -15.79
CA ILE A 123 -32.32 27.00 -16.64
C ILE A 123 -31.06 27.06 -17.53
N GLY A 124 -31.28 27.16 -18.84
CA GLY A 124 -30.25 27.48 -19.83
C GLY A 124 -30.44 28.87 -20.43
N ALA A 125 -29.41 29.32 -21.14
CA ALA A 125 -29.29 30.44 -22.11
C ALA A 125 -27.92 31.13 -21.87
N GLU A 126 -27.11 31.58 -22.83
CA GLU A 126 -27.07 31.54 -24.29
C GLU A 126 -25.71 32.17 -24.69
N LEU A 127 -25.20 31.83 -25.88
CA LEU A 127 -23.90 32.24 -26.42
C LEU A 127 -23.78 33.76 -26.67
N THR A 128 -22.56 34.31 -26.56
CA THR A 128 -21.99 35.24 -27.57
C THR A 128 -20.45 35.28 -27.47
N ALA A 129 -19.79 35.45 -28.62
CA ALA A 129 -18.34 35.36 -28.80
C ALA A 129 -17.69 36.69 -29.24
N ALA A 130 -16.47 36.92 -28.70
CA ALA A 130 -15.28 37.63 -29.21
C ALA A 130 -15.29 39.18 -29.36
N PRO A 131 -14.12 39.90 -29.45
CA PRO A 131 -12.70 39.46 -29.45
C PRO A 131 -11.68 40.28 -28.59
N SER A 132 -10.56 39.61 -28.25
CA SER A 132 -9.13 40.05 -28.24
C SER A 132 -8.70 41.45 -27.75
N GLN A 133 -7.92 41.50 -26.65
CA GLN A 133 -6.79 42.42 -26.50
C GLN A 133 -5.57 41.75 -25.84
N ARG A 134 -4.43 41.85 -26.55
CA ARG A 134 -3.07 41.57 -26.08
C ARG A 134 -2.72 42.49 -24.91
N GLY A 135 -2.35 41.90 -23.78
CA GLY A 135 -1.51 42.52 -22.76
C GLY A 135 -0.36 41.57 -22.47
N ALA A 136 0.87 42.00 -22.77
CA ALA A 136 2.08 41.26 -22.41
C ALA A 136 2.26 41.35 -20.89
N THR A 137 2.09 40.24 -20.18
CA THR A 137 2.56 40.08 -18.80
C THR A 137 3.87 39.31 -18.82
N VAL A 138 4.92 40.03 -18.45
CA VAL A 138 6.25 39.52 -18.17
C VAL A 138 6.20 38.73 -16.86
N SER A 139 6.70 37.48 -16.93
CA SER A 139 7.31 36.69 -15.85
C SER A 139 6.49 36.39 -14.60
N ASN A 140 5.99 35.14 -14.49
CA ASN A 140 5.71 34.46 -13.22
C ASN A 140 6.12 32.97 -13.22
N ASP A 141 7.06 32.58 -14.10
CA ASP A 141 7.46 31.17 -14.25
C ASP A 141 8.28 30.68 -13.03
N ALA A 142 8.99 31.56 -12.33
CA ALA A 142 9.85 31.19 -11.20
C ALA A 142 9.09 30.80 -9.92
N GLU A 143 7.92 31.40 -9.67
CA GLU A 143 7.12 31.12 -8.47
C GLU A 143 6.31 29.82 -8.64
N TYR A 144 5.85 29.54 -9.87
CA TYR A 144 5.16 28.30 -10.24
C TYR A 144 6.11 27.09 -10.24
N LEU A 145 7.34 27.26 -10.76
CA LEU A 145 8.37 26.21 -10.73
C LEU A 145 8.88 25.91 -9.29
N SER A 146 8.79 26.87 -8.36
CA SER A 146 9.22 26.66 -6.96
C SER A 146 8.30 25.70 -6.19
N GLY A 147 7.01 25.64 -6.54
CA GLY A 147 6.06 24.73 -5.92
C GLY A 147 6.21 23.28 -6.43
N VAL A 148 6.50 23.13 -7.73
CA VAL A 148 6.62 21.82 -8.40
C VAL A 148 7.84 21.04 -7.91
N TRP A 149 8.97 21.73 -7.68
CA TRP A 149 10.20 21.10 -7.19
C TRP A 149 10.27 20.95 -5.66
N ALA A 150 9.33 21.51 -4.90
CA ALA A 150 9.37 21.48 -3.43
C ALA A 150 9.45 20.06 -2.84
N LYS A 151 8.76 19.10 -3.45
CA LYS A 151 8.81 17.68 -3.04
C LYS A 151 10.12 17.01 -3.40
N PHE A 152 10.68 17.35 -4.55
CA PHE A 152 12.01 16.93 -4.97
C PHE A 152 13.09 17.46 -4.03
N ASP A 153 13.02 18.75 -3.68
CA ASP A 153 13.95 19.39 -2.76
C ASP A 153 13.84 18.82 -1.34
N GLN A 154 12.61 18.57 -0.87
CA GLN A 154 12.35 17.93 0.41
C GLN A 154 12.92 16.49 0.46
N TYR A 155 12.72 15.71 -0.60
CA TYR A 155 13.25 14.35 -0.72
C TYR A 155 14.79 14.34 -0.71
N THR A 156 15.40 15.12 -1.61
CA THR A 156 16.86 15.18 -1.77
C THR A 156 17.53 15.72 -0.53
N SER A 157 17.01 16.79 0.08
CA SER A 157 17.55 17.35 1.33
C SER A 157 17.47 16.37 2.49
N ALA A 158 16.35 15.66 2.66
CA ALA A 158 16.18 14.70 3.75
C ALA A 158 17.11 13.49 3.61
N ALA A 159 17.27 12.97 2.39
CA ALA A 159 18.21 11.89 2.11
C ALA A 159 19.65 12.34 2.37
N MET A 160 20.05 13.51 1.89
CA MET A 160 21.42 14.00 2.06
C MET A 160 21.76 14.35 3.52
N ALA A 161 20.80 14.81 4.31
CA ALA A 161 20.97 15.03 5.75
C ALA A 161 21.29 13.72 6.52
N PHE A 162 20.74 12.58 6.09
CA PHE A 162 21.10 11.28 6.65
C PHE A 162 22.56 10.91 6.33
N LYS A 163 23.00 11.17 5.08
CA LYS A 163 24.38 10.89 4.66
C LYS A 163 25.40 11.70 5.47
N THR A 164 25.15 12.98 5.69
CA THR A 164 26.05 13.85 6.47
C THR A 164 26.09 13.45 7.95
N GLY A 165 24.93 13.18 8.57
CA GLY A 165 24.86 12.71 9.95
C GLY A 165 25.51 11.34 10.21
N THR A 166 25.69 10.52 9.16
CA THR A 166 26.36 9.22 9.25
C THR A 166 27.88 9.33 9.13
N ASN A 167 28.41 10.33 8.42
CA ASN A 167 29.84 10.53 8.21
C ASN A 167 30.55 11.23 9.39
N ASP A 168 29.82 12.00 10.21
CA ASP A 168 30.41 12.80 11.29
C ASP A 168 30.55 12.04 12.63
N ASN A 169 29.92 10.87 12.78
CA ASN A 169 29.88 10.16 14.06
C ASN A 169 30.84 8.96 14.13
N ASN A 170 32.06 9.21 14.61
CA ASN A 170 32.86 8.20 15.30
C ASN A 170 32.16 7.84 16.62
N GLY A 171 31.28 6.84 16.58
CA GLY A 171 30.89 6.04 17.74
C GLY A 171 30.19 6.78 18.89
N GLU A 172 29.00 7.31 18.66
CA GLU A 172 27.96 7.42 19.69
C GLU A 172 26.60 7.58 18.99
N ASP A 173 25.56 6.96 19.54
CA ASP A 173 24.22 6.77 18.96
C ASP A 173 23.79 7.89 18.01
N THR A 174 23.77 7.61 16.70
CA THR A 174 22.99 8.41 15.76
C THR A 174 21.56 8.45 16.29
N ASP A 175 21.10 9.65 16.64
CA ASP A 175 19.82 9.91 17.27
C ASP A 175 18.71 9.16 16.51
N THR A 176 18.21 8.08 17.12
CA THR A 176 17.23 7.17 16.47
C THR A 176 16.01 7.97 16.04
N GLU A 177 15.65 9.04 16.75
CA GLU A 177 14.58 9.94 16.36
C GLU A 177 14.88 10.73 15.09
N ALA A 178 16.12 11.20 14.91
CA ALA A 178 16.54 11.93 13.71
C ALA A 178 16.45 11.03 12.47
N ILE A 179 16.91 9.78 12.58
CA ILE A 179 16.79 8.76 11.53
C ILE A 179 15.32 8.49 11.19
N GLU A 180 14.44 8.34 12.18
CA GLU A 180 13.01 8.12 11.92
C GLU A 180 12.32 9.35 11.30
N ARG A 181 12.71 10.57 11.69
CA ARG A 181 12.20 11.80 11.06
C ARG A 181 12.61 11.85 9.59
N MET A 182 13.87 11.60 9.27
CA MET A 182 14.36 11.57 7.88
C MET A 182 13.62 10.50 7.08
N ARG A 183 13.43 9.31 7.64
CA ARG A 183 12.70 8.22 6.99
C ARG A 183 11.24 8.59 6.72
N THR A 184 10.59 9.26 7.66
CA THR A 184 9.20 9.73 7.50
C THR A 184 9.10 10.75 6.38
N ILE A 185 10.05 11.67 6.29
CA ILE A 185 10.09 12.67 5.21
C ILE A 185 10.32 11.98 3.87
N VAL A 186 11.34 11.11 3.76
CA VAL A 186 11.61 10.32 2.55
C VAL A 186 10.38 9.55 2.11
N LYS A 187 9.67 8.88 3.03
CA LYS A 187 8.46 8.14 2.71
C LYS A 187 7.32 9.05 2.20
N GLY A 188 7.21 10.25 2.76
CA GLY A 188 6.19 11.24 2.40
C GLY A 188 6.47 12.05 1.14
N SER A 189 7.69 11.98 0.58
CA SER A 189 8.08 12.76 -0.60
C SER A 189 8.66 11.94 -1.76
N ALA A 190 9.04 10.67 -1.55
CA ALA A 190 9.72 9.89 -2.59
C ALA A 190 8.89 9.71 -3.88
N LEU A 191 7.61 9.32 -3.77
CA LEU A 191 6.74 9.11 -4.95
C LEU A 191 6.44 10.41 -5.69
N ASP A 192 6.29 11.52 -4.97
CA ASP A 192 6.08 12.83 -5.58
C ASP A 192 7.37 13.28 -6.29
N ALA A 193 8.53 13.08 -5.66
CA ALA A 193 9.82 13.45 -6.23
C ALA A 193 10.18 12.62 -7.47
N THR A 194 9.86 11.32 -7.48
CA THR A 194 10.06 10.45 -8.65
C THR A 194 9.15 10.88 -9.80
N ARG A 195 7.87 11.18 -9.53
CA ARG A 195 6.93 11.67 -10.53
C ARG A 195 7.36 13.02 -11.12
N VAL A 196 7.71 13.99 -10.29
CA VAL A 196 8.22 15.30 -10.73
C VAL A 196 9.44 15.13 -11.63
N LEU A 197 10.40 14.29 -11.24
CA LEU A 197 11.57 14.05 -12.08
C LEU A 197 11.19 13.41 -13.41
N LEU A 198 10.31 12.40 -13.39
CA LEU A 198 9.85 11.70 -14.60
C LEU A 198 9.16 12.65 -15.58
N ASP A 199 8.28 13.52 -15.09
CA ASP A 199 7.59 14.52 -15.91
C ASP A 199 8.59 15.46 -16.58
N HIS A 200 9.54 15.98 -15.82
CA HIS A 200 10.59 16.86 -16.36
C HIS A 200 11.57 16.13 -17.31
N LEU A 201 11.82 14.83 -17.10
CA LEU A 201 12.62 14.01 -18.01
C LEU A 201 11.91 13.87 -19.36
N ASN A 202 10.61 13.61 -19.34
CA ASN A 202 9.78 13.52 -20.54
C ASN A 202 9.72 14.85 -21.31
N ASP A 203 9.72 15.97 -20.58
CA ASP A 203 9.79 17.31 -21.18
C ASP A 203 11.20 17.71 -21.64
N GLY A 204 12.22 16.90 -21.36
CA GLY A 204 13.62 17.19 -21.70
C GLY A 204 14.22 18.36 -20.92
N THR A 205 13.64 18.72 -19.77
CA THR A 205 14.01 19.89 -18.98
C THR A 205 14.97 19.58 -17.82
N VAL A 206 15.28 18.30 -17.58
CA VAL A 206 16.21 17.89 -16.52
C VAL A 206 17.67 18.07 -16.91
N GLY A 207 18.38 18.87 -16.14
CA GLY A 207 19.84 19.00 -16.22
C GLY A 207 20.59 17.84 -15.56
N LYS A 208 21.86 17.63 -15.96
CA LYS A 208 22.74 16.60 -15.37
C LYS A 208 22.91 16.73 -13.86
N GLU A 209 22.91 17.95 -13.35
CA GLU A 209 23.07 18.23 -11.92
C GLU A 209 21.85 17.74 -11.12
N ALA A 210 20.63 18.10 -11.55
CA ALA A 210 19.40 17.61 -10.93
C ALA A 210 19.30 16.08 -10.96
N ALA A 211 19.65 15.46 -12.09
CA ALA A 211 19.70 14.00 -12.22
C ALA A 211 20.73 13.36 -11.27
N ALA A 212 21.90 13.97 -11.10
CA ALA A 212 22.93 13.48 -10.19
C ALA A 212 22.51 13.60 -8.72
N THR A 213 21.93 14.75 -8.34
CA THR A 213 21.39 14.98 -7.00
C THR A 213 20.31 13.97 -6.66
N PHE A 214 19.40 13.70 -7.60
CA PHE A 214 18.39 12.65 -7.43
C PHE A 214 19.03 11.27 -7.26
N ALA A 215 19.95 10.88 -8.14
CA ALA A 215 20.59 9.57 -8.09
C ALA A 215 21.30 9.30 -6.77
N GLU A 216 21.99 10.32 -6.24
CA GLU A 216 22.65 10.26 -4.94
C GLU A 216 21.64 10.18 -3.80
N ALA A 217 20.62 11.04 -3.81
CA ALA A 217 19.56 11.03 -2.82
C ALA A 217 18.82 9.68 -2.78
N THR A 218 18.52 9.09 -3.94
CA THR A 218 17.86 7.78 -4.04
C THR A 218 18.71 6.66 -3.47
N THR A 219 20.02 6.67 -3.72
CA THR A 219 20.94 5.69 -3.12
C THR A 219 20.90 5.74 -1.60
N VAL A 220 20.90 6.95 -1.04
CA VAL A 220 20.85 7.16 0.41
C VAL A 220 19.47 6.83 0.99
N ALA A 221 18.40 7.23 0.31
CA ALA A 221 17.02 6.95 0.69
C ALA A 221 16.73 5.45 0.74
N VAL A 222 17.17 4.69 -0.27
CA VAL A 222 17.02 3.23 -0.30
C VAL A 222 17.78 2.59 0.86
N SER A 223 19.03 2.99 1.10
CA SER A 223 19.79 2.54 2.27
C SER A 223 19.05 2.82 3.59
N LEU A 224 18.43 3.99 3.73
CA LEU A 224 17.64 4.36 4.90
C LEU A 224 16.36 3.53 5.04
N LEU A 225 15.67 3.24 3.94
CA LEU A 225 14.43 2.45 3.90
C LEU A 225 14.68 0.97 4.19
N THR A 226 15.80 0.41 3.73
CA THR A 226 16.18 -0.99 3.92
C THR A 226 16.98 -1.24 5.20
N SER A 227 17.51 -0.19 5.85
CA SER A 227 18.26 -0.30 7.10
C SER A 227 17.39 -0.62 8.33
N ARG A 228 17.90 -1.53 9.17
CA ARG A 228 17.50 -1.90 10.55
C ARG A 228 15.99 -2.08 10.81
N ARG A 229 15.65 -3.34 11.17
CA ARG A 229 14.33 -3.89 11.54
C ARG A 229 13.31 -3.89 10.39
N PRO A 230 12.65 -5.02 10.10
CA PRO A 230 11.47 -5.01 9.25
C PRO A 230 10.40 -4.16 9.94
N ARG A 231 10.20 -2.95 9.45
CA ARG A 231 9.01 -2.16 9.75
C ARG A 231 8.06 -2.25 8.57
N SER A 232 6.77 -2.10 8.86
CA SER A 232 5.65 -2.20 7.93
C SER A 232 5.65 -1.07 6.89
N HIS A 233 6.65 -1.06 6.01
CA HIS A 233 6.47 -0.41 4.72
C HIS A 233 5.33 -1.12 4.03
N LYS A 234 4.32 -0.37 3.57
CA LYS A 234 3.27 -0.95 2.75
C LYS A 234 3.94 -1.50 1.50
N ARG A 235 3.82 -2.81 1.24
CA ARG A 235 4.35 -3.44 0.02
C ARG A 235 3.94 -2.69 -1.24
N THR A 236 2.69 -2.22 -1.28
CA THR A 236 2.13 -1.42 -2.37
C THR A 236 2.90 -0.14 -2.64
N TRP A 237 3.31 0.57 -1.59
CA TRP A 237 4.08 1.80 -1.70
C TRP A 237 5.50 1.53 -2.20
N LEU A 238 6.16 0.47 -1.71
CA LEU A 238 7.49 0.07 -2.19
C LEU A 238 7.47 -0.32 -3.66
N MET A 239 6.48 -1.10 -4.09
CA MET A 239 6.33 -1.46 -5.50
C MET A 239 6.08 -0.25 -6.39
N GLN A 240 5.26 0.71 -5.96
CA GLN A 240 5.05 1.93 -6.73
C GLN A 240 6.37 2.70 -6.89
N LEU A 241 7.17 2.81 -5.83
CA LEU A 241 8.48 3.44 -5.91
C LEU A 241 9.39 2.70 -6.90
N ILE A 242 9.42 1.36 -6.88
CA ILE A 242 10.21 0.56 -7.82
C ILE A 242 9.72 0.75 -9.26
N GLU A 243 8.41 0.80 -9.50
CA GLU A 243 7.81 1.11 -10.82
C GLU A 243 8.26 2.49 -11.30
N ASP A 244 8.11 3.53 -10.48
CA ASP A 244 8.50 4.90 -10.86
C ASP A 244 10.01 5.01 -11.17
N LEU A 245 10.87 4.33 -10.39
CA LEU A 245 12.31 4.27 -10.66
C LEU A 245 12.61 3.54 -11.97
N SER A 246 11.84 2.51 -12.31
CA SER A 246 11.97 1.79 -13.58
C SER A 246 11.55 2.67 -14.75
N ASP A 247 10.48 3.44 -14.61
CA ASP A 247 10.01 4.38 -15.63
C ASP A 247 11.02 5.50 -15.87
N ILE A 248 11.68 6.01 -14.82
CA ILE A 248 12.79 6.95 -14.94
C ILE A 248 13.94 6.35 -15.75
N LEU A 249 14.35 5.11 -15.44
CA LEU A 249 15.45 4.44 -16.14
C LEU A 249 15.12 4.20 -17.62
N ASN A 250 13.88 3.83 -17.93
CA ASN A 250 13.39 3.67 -19.30
C ASN A 250 13.36 5.02 -20.05
N ALA A 251 12.89 6.09 -19.41
CA ALA A 251 12.80 7.42 -20.02
C ALA A 251 14.17 7.98 -20.43
N VAL A 252 15.23 7.60 -19.71
CA VAL A 252 16.60 8.05 -20.00
C VAL A 252 17.39 7.09 -20.87
N GLU A 253 16.83 5.96 -21.29
CA GLU A 253 17.51 4.96 -22.11
C GLU A 253 18.07 5.60 -23.40
N GLY A 254 19.33 5.30 -23.72
CA GLY A 254 20.00 5.87 -24.89
C GLY A 254 20.43 7.35 -24.78
N THR A 255 20.15 8.02 -23.65
CA THR A 255 20.56 9.41 -23.42
C THR A 255 21.88 9.53 -22.64
N GLN A 256 22.44 10.74 -22.56
CA GLN A 256 23.60 11.00 -21.69
C GLN A 256 23.26 10.90 -20.19
N LEU A 257 21.98 11.00 -19.82
CA LEU A 257 21.54 10.91 -18.42
C LEU A 257 21.49 9.48 -17.90
N ALA A 258 21.41 8.47 -18.78
CA ALA A 258 21.47 7.06 -18.38
C ALA A 258 22.70 6.74 -17.53
N LYS A 259 23.86 7.32 -17.86
CA LYS A 259 25.09 7.13 -17.08
C LYS A 259 25.04 7.83 -15.72
N VAL A 260 24.36 8.97 -15.63
CA VAL A 260 24.23 9.75 -14.40
C VAL A 260 23.29 9.04 -13.42
N LEU A 261 22.19 8.48 -13.93
CA LEU A 261 21.18 7.75 -13.16
C LEU A 261 21.52 6.27 -12.95
N GLY A 262 22.72 5.80 -13.34
CA GLY A 262 23.08 4.38 -13.24
C GLY A 262 23.04 3.83 -11.80
N SER A 263 23.25 4.65 -10.77
CA SER A 263 23.08 4.20 -9.38
C SER A 263 21.63 3.96 -8.98
N VAL A 264 20.67 4.58 -9.68
CA VAL A 264 19.23 4.37 -9.46
C VAL A 264 18.82 2.95 -9.82
N GLU A 265 19.43 2.36 -10.86
CA GLU A 265 19.22 0.96 -11.23
C GLU A 265 19.56 0.03 -10.06
N LYS A 266 20.74 0.23 -9.45
CA LYS A 266 21.14 -0.53 -8.28
C LYS A 266 20.19 -0.32 -7.09
N SER A 267 19.75 0.90 -6.85
CA SER A 267 18.79 1.21 -5.78
C SER A 267 17.42 0.56 -6.01
N ARG A 268 16.96 0.50 -7.26
CA ARG A 268 15.75 -0.22 -7.66
C ARG A 268 15.90 -1.71 -7.33
N ASP A 269 17.01 -2.32 -7.73
CA ASP A 269 17.26 -3.75 -7.50
C ASP A 269 17.36 -4.09 -6.01
N GLU A 270 18.02 -3.24 -5.21
CA GLU A 270 18.07 -3.38 -3.75
C GLU A 270 16.67 -3.34 -3.09
N LEU A 271 15.76 -2.51 -3.61
CA LEU A 271 14.37 -2.48 -3.15
C LEU A 271 13.58 -3.73 -3.56
N VAL A 272 13.84 -4.27 -4.76
CA VAL A 272 13.26 -5.53 -5.23
C VAL A 272 13.69 -6.67 -4.30
N ASP A 273 15.00 -6.82 -4.07
CA ASP A 273 15.56 -7.81 -3.15
C ASP A 273 14.95 -7.67 -1.74
N TYR A 274 14.84 -6.45 -1.23
CA TYR A 274 14.20 -6.19 0.06
C TYR A 274 12.75 -6.68 0.08
N CYS A 275 11.97 -6.43 -0.98
CA CYS A 275 10.60 -6.91 -1.07
C CYS A 275 10.52 -8.44 -1.10
N SER A 276 11.39 -9.09 -1.86
CA SER A 276 11.44 -10.56 -1.96
C SER A 276 11.73 -11.24 -0.63
N HIS A 277 12.63 -10.67 0.17
CA HIS A 277 12.97 -11.21 1.49
C HIS A 277 11.87 -10.98 2.53
N ASN A 278 11.17 -9.85 2.48
CA ASN A 278 10.19 -9.47 3.51
C ASN A 278 8.74 -9.86 3.18
N PHE A 279 8.42 -10.18 1.92
CA PHE A 279 7.07 -10.54 1.46
C PHE A 279 7.00 -11.90 0.75
N ARG A 280 7.92 -12.81 1.10
CA ARG A 280 8.11 -14.12 0.45
C ARG A 280 6.84 -14.97 0.41
N ASP A 281 6.00 -14.89 1.44
CA ASP A 281 4.84 -15.77 1.64
C ASP A 281 3.54 -15.21 1.04
N ALA A 282 3.59 -14.13 0.26
CA ALA A 282 2.40 -13.46 -0.25
C ALA A 282 1.43 -14.35 -1.04
N LEU A 283 1.95 -15.32 -1.80
CA LEU A 283 1.14 -16.27 -2.55
C LEU A 283 0.41 -17.26 -1.62
N GLU A 284 1.11 -17.70 -0.58
CA GLU A 284 0.54 -18.57 0.47
C GLU A 284 -0.50 -17.81 1.29
N ASP A 285 -0.23 -16.55 1.66
CA ASP A 285 -1.16 -15.66 2.34
C ASP A 285 -2.47 -15.48 1.56
N MET A 286 -2.40 -15.26 0.24
CA MET A 286 -3.59 -15.16 -0.61
C MET A 286 -4.36 -16.48 -0.65
N THR A 287 -3.65 -17.60 -0.75
CA THR A 287 -4.26 -18.94 -0.79
C THR A 287 -5.00 -19.24 0.52
N ASN A 288 -4.34 -18.99 1.66
CA ASN A 288 -4.94 -19.15 2.99
C ASN A 288 -6.13 -18.20 3.21
N TYR A 289 -6.04 -16.97 2.69
CA TYR A 289 -7.14 -16.02 2.72
C TYR A 289 -8.37 -16.52 1.95
N VAL A 290 -8.18 -17.06 0.75
CA VAL A 290 -9.27 -17.67 -0.03
C VAL A 290 -9.91 -18.83 0.75
N ILE A 291 -9.10 -19.74 1.29
CA ILE A 291 -9.59 -20.89 2.08
C ILE A 291 -10.42 -20.42 3.28
N LEU A 292 -9.93 -19.41 4.02
CA LEU A 292 -10.64 -18.85 5.16
C LEU A 292 -12.02 -18.32 4.76
N ILE A 293 -12.08 -17.46 3.74
CA ILE A 293 -13.34 -16.84 3.31
C ILE A 293 -14.30 -17.86 2.70
N GLU A 294 -13.80 -18.82 1.92
CA GLU A 294 -14.64 -19.87 1.32
C GLU A 294 -15.14 -20.89 2.35
N ARG A 295 -14.38 -21.19 3.41
CA ARG A 295 -14.83 -22.03 4.52
C ARG A 295 -16.02 -21.43 5.28
N HIS A 296 -16.11 -20.11 5.33
CA HIS A 296 -17.23 -19.40 5.94
C HIS A 296 -18.41 -19.18 4.99
N ARG A 297 -18.44 -19.79 3.79
CA ARG A 297 -19.51 -19.55 2.80
C ARG A 297 -20.88 -20.12 3.22
N GLY A 298 -21.64 -19.20 3.81
CA GLY A 298 -23.09 -18.99 3.68
C GLY A 298 -23.42 -17.49 3.51
N VAL A 299 -22.48 -16.72 2.96
CA VAL A 299 -22.41 -15.26 3.06
C VAL A 299 -23.28 -14.57 1.99
N GLU A 300 -24.15 -13.66 2.43
CA GLU A 300 -24.88 -12.72 1.58
C GLU A 300 -23.92 -11.91 0.70
N ALA A 301 -24.23 -11.70 -0.58
CA ALA A 301 -23.30 -11.08 -1.52
C ALA A 301 -22.74 -9.72 -1.05
N SER A 302 -23.53 -8.91 -0.33
CA SER A 302 -23.10 -7.63 0.25
C SER A 302 -21.88 -7.75 1.19
N ARG A 303 -21.76 -8.87 1.90
CA ARG A 303 -20.65 -9.14 2.81
C ARG A 303 -19.42 -9.73 2.12
N LEU A 304 -19.55 -10.22 0.89
CA LEU A 304 -18.42 -10.73 0.10
C LEU A 304 -17.60 -9.60 -0.51
N GLN A 305 -18.21 -8.44 -0.77
CA GLN A 305 -17.58 -7.33 -1.47
C GLN A 305 -16.27 -6.86 -0.83
N PRO A 306 -16.18 -6.62 0.50
CA PRO A 306 -14.94 -6.17 1.11
C PRO A 306 -13.82 -7.20 1.02
N PHE A 307 -14.14 -8.49 1.22
CA PHE A 307 -13.14 -9.58 1.12
C PHE A 307 -12.61 -9.73 -0.31
N MET A 308 -13.49 -9.59 -1.30
CA MET A 308 -13.11 -9.59 -2.71
C MET A 308 -12.18 -8.42 -3.03
N LEU A 309 -12.48 -7.20 -2.57
CA LEU A 309 -11.61 -6.04 -2.80
C LEU A 309 -10.22 -6.24 -2.17
N VAL A 310 -10.14 -6.81 -0.97
CA VAL A 310 -8.87 -7.13 -0.32
C VAL A 310 -8.08 -8.15 -1.14
N LEU A 311 -8.70 -9.24 -1.55
CA LEU A 311 -8.03 -10.27 -2.34
C LEU A 311 -7.58 -9.73 -3.71
N LEU A 312 -8.41 -8.94 -4.37
CA LEU A 312 -8.10 -8.30 -5.65
C LEU A 312 -6.89 -7.38 -5.54
N ARG A 313 -6.83 -6.55 -4.48
CA ARG A 313 -5.66 -5.72 -4.19
C ARG A 313 -4.42 -6.59 -4.02
N LYS A 314 -4.46 -7.62 -3.18
CA LYS A 314 -3.33 -8.54 -2.98
C LYS A 314 -2.89 -9.23 -4.28
N PHE A 315 -3.84 -9.65 -5.11
CA PHE A 315 -3.58 -10.32 -6.38
C PHE A 315 -2.88 -9.40 -7.39
N ILE A 316 -3.37 -8.17 -7.56
CA ILE A 316 -2.73 -7.18 -8.43
C ILE A 316 -1.34 -6.82 -7.90
N CYS A 317 -1.20 -6.66 -6.58
CA CYS A 317 0.09 -6.42 -5.95
C CYS A 317 1.08 -7.53 -6.26
N ASP A 318 0.64 -8.79 -6.18
CA ASP A 318 1.48 -9.94 -6.52
C ASP A 318 1.86 -9.98 -8.01
N CYS A 319 0.97 -9.56 -8.92
CA CYS A 319 1.29 -9.42 -10.34
C CYS A 319 2.42 -8.40 -10.58
N VAL A 320 2.29 -7.21 -9.97
CA VAL A 320 3.29 -6.14 -10.10
C VAL A 320 4.62 -6.59 -9.51
N ASP A 321 4.60 -7.10 -8.28
CA ASP A 321 5.77 -7.61 -7.58
C ASP A 321 6.52 -8.69 -8.39
N TYR A 322 5.79 -9.69 -8.91
CA TYR A 322 6.39 -10.75 -9.70
C TYR A 322 7.05 -10.21 -10.98
N ARG A 323 6.40 -9.25 -11.66
CA ARG A 323 6.95 -8.62 -12.86
C ARG A 323 8.26 -7.91 -12.54
N LEU A 324 8.29 -7.11 -11.47
CA LEU A 324 9.48 -6.37 -11.03
C LEU A 324 10.63 -7.32 -10.65
N ARG A 325 10.33 -8.44 -9.98
CA ARG A 325 11.32 -9.47 -9.66
C ARG A 325 11.89 -10.16 -10.90
N GLN A 326 11.06 -10.41 -11.91
CA GLN A 326 11.53 -10.93 -13.20
C GLN A 326 12.40 -9.91 -13.96
N ASP A 327 12.08 -8.61 -13.88
CA ASP A 327 12.93 -7.54 -14.43
C ASP A 327 14.31 -7.48 -13.76
N ALA A 328 14.36 -7.73 -12.45
CA ALA A 328 15.61 -7.83 -11.68
C ALA A 328 16.36 -9.17 -11.86
N GLY A 329 15.81 -10.10 -12.65
CA GLY A 329 16.46 -11.38 -12.95
C GLY A 329 16.27 -12.48 -11.92
N GLU A 330 15.27 -12.40 -11.04
CA GLU A 330 14.92 -13.51 -10.13
C GLU A 330 14.42 -14.76 -10.86
N ASP A 331 14.54 -15.90 -10.19
CA ASP A 331 14.00 -17.18 -10.67
C ASP A 331 12.49 -17.12 -10.90
N ALA A 332 12.06 -17.68 -12.03
CA ALA A 332 10.65 -17.80 -12.36
C ALA A 332 9.91 -18.71 -11.37
N ARG A 333 8.61 -18.45 -11.19
CA ARG A 333 7.73 -19.34 -10.43
C ARG A 333 7.74 -20.75 -11.00
N SER A 334 7.75 -21.73 -10.11
CA SER A 334 7.48 -23.12 -10.46
C SER A 334 6.03 -23.28 -10.97
N GLU A 335 5.76 -24.34 -11.74
CA GLU A 335 4.40 -24.65 -12.19
C GLU A 335 3.43 -24.90 -11.03
N ALA A 336 3.90 -25.40 -9.89
CA ALA A 336 3.08 -25.55 -8.70
C ALA A 336 2.62 -24.19 -8.14
N GLN A 337 3.52 -23.21 -8.08
CA GLN A 337 3.20 -21.84 -7.67
C GLN A 337 2.28 -21.15 -8.68
N TRP A 338 2.49 -21.37 -9.98
CA TRP A 338 1.57 -20.86 -10.99
C TRP A 338 0.17 -21.44 -10.85
N LYS A 339 0.06 -22.73 -10.52
CA LYS A 339 -1.23 -23.37 -10.26
C LYS A 339 -1.93 -22.79 -9.03
N GLN A 340 -1.20 -22.51 -7.96
CA GLN A 340 -1.73 -21.82 -6.76
C GLN A 340 -2.24 -20.41 -7.12
N PHE A 341 -1.42 -19.64 -7.84
CA PHE A 341 -1.77 -18.29 -8.29
C PHE A 341 -3.02 -18.28 -9.17
N ALA A 342 -3.09 -19.18 -10.16
CA ALA A 342 -4.28 -19.34 -11.00
C ALA A 342 -5.51 -19.80 -10.18
N GLY A 343 -5.31 -20.61 -9.15
CA GLY A 343 -6.36 -20.98 -8.19
C GLY A 343 -6.96 -19.77 -7.48
N VAL A 344 -6.11 -18.89 -6.94
CA VAL A 344 -6.53 -17.63 -6.31
C VAL A 344 -7.31 -16.76 -7.31
N GLY A 345 -6.81 -16.60 -8.53
CA GLY A 345 -7.50 -15.82 -9.56
C GLY A 345 -8.87 -16.41 -9.95
N THR A 346 -9.01 -17.74 -9.91
CA THR A 346 -10.29 -18.42 -10.19
C THR A 346 -11.30 -18.17 -9.09
N SER A 347 -10.90 -18.27 -7.81
CA SER A 347 -11.76 -17.90 -6.69
C SER A 347 -12.19 -16.44 -6.77
N LEU A 348 -11.25 -15.53 -7.10
CA LEU A 348 -11.56 -14.12 -7.26
C LEU A 348 -12.62 -13.86 -8.35
N ALA A 349 -12.47 -14.49 -9.52
CA ALA A 349 -13.46 -14.40 -10.59
C ALA A 349 -14.85 -14.90 -10.13
N ASN A 350 -14.89 -16.04 -9.43
CA ASN A 350 -16.14 -16.58 -8.88
C ASN A 350 -16.79 -15.60 -7.86
N TRP A 351 -15.99 -14.90 -7.07
CA TRP A 351 -16.50 -13.92 -6.10
C TRP A 351 -17.06 -12.69 -6.81
N MET A 352 -16.39 -12.23 -7.87
CA MET A 352 -16.88 -11.13 -8.72
C MET A 352 -18.20 -11.49 -9.42
N ASP A 353 -18.35 -12.72 -9.90
CA ASP A 353 -19.59 -13.22 -10.52
C ASP A 353 -20.77 -13.22 -9.54
N ILE A 354 -20.55 -13.65 -8.29
CA ILE A 354 -21.59 -13.63 -7.25
C ILE A 354 -22.04 -12.19 -6.94
N LEU A 355 -21.10 -11.26 -6.85
CA LEU A 355 -21.38 -9.84 -6.61
C LEU A 355 -22.13 -9.21 -7.78
N SER A 356 -21.73 -9.55 -9.01
CA SER A 356 -22.42 -9.15 -10.24
C SER A 356 -23.86 -9.67 -10.29
N ALA A 357 -24.09 -10.94 -9.96
CA ALA A 357 -25.42 -11.54 -9.88
C ALA A 357 -26.31 -10.86 -8.84
N ALA A 358 -25.71 -10.38 -7.74
CA ALA A 358 -26.39 -9.58 -6.72
C ALA A 358 -26.57 -8.10 -7.08
N LYS A 359 -26.17 -7.67 -8.29
CA LYS A 359 -26.23 -6.29 -8.79
C LYS A 359 -25.42 -5.30 -7.95
N ILE A 360 -24.40 -5.77 -7.25
CA ILE A 360 -23.45 -4.93 -6.53
C ILE A 360 -22.46 -4.38 -7.57
N ARG A 361 -22.52 -3.06 -7.80
CA ARG A 361 -21.69 -2.39 -8.81
C ARG A 361 -20.42 -1.83 -8.21
N TYR A 362 -19.33 -1.93 -8.98
CA TYR A 362 -18.08 -1.25 -8.71
C TYR A 362 -18.02 0.09 -9.44
N SER A 363 -17.16 0.99 -8.99
CA SER A 363 -16.79 2.16 -9.79
C SER A 363 -16.21 1.72 -11.13
N LYS A 364 -16.70 2.32 -12.22
CA LYS A 364 -16.23 2.03 -13.59
C LYS A 364 -14.72 2.30 -13.75
N LYS A 365 -14.21 3.34 -13.07
CA LYS A 365 -12.79 3.71 -13.05
C LYS A 365 -11.92 2.60 -12.46
N ASN A 366 -12.37 2.02 -11.34
CA ASN A 366 -11.65 0.92 -10.69
C ASN A 366 -11.62 -0.32 -11.57
N ALA A 367 -12.77 -0.70 -12.16
CA ALA A 367 -12.85 -1.86 -13.05
C ALA A 367 -11.91 -1.74 -14.25
N GLN A 368 -11.80 -0.55 -14.84
CA GLN A 368 -10.89 -0.29 -15.95
C GLN A 368 -9.42 -0.40 -15.54
N MET A 369 -9.04 0.28 -14.45
CA MET A 369 -7.65 0.22 -13.94
C MET A 369 -7.22 -1.21 -13.58
N ILE A 370 -8.14 -2.00 -12.99
CA ILE A 370 -7.90 -3.41 -12.68
C ILE A 370 -7.68 -4.21 -13.97
N GLY A 371 -8.56 -4.03 -14.96
CA GLY A 371 -8.45 -4.67 -16.27
C GLY A 371 -7.12 -4.37 -16.95
N ASP A 372 -6.70 -3.10 -16.96
CA ASP A 372 -5.45 -2.68 -17.60
C ASP A 372 -4.22 -3.33 -16.94
N LYS A 373 -4.16 -3.38 -15.60
CA LYS A 373 -3.05 -4.03 -14.89
C LYS A 373 -2.99 -5.54 -15.13
N LEU A 374 -4.13 -6.23 -15.16
CA LEU A 374 -4.19 -7.67 -15.44
C LEU A 374 -3.84 -7.97 -16.91
N CYS A 375 -4.35 -7.20 -17.86
CA CYS A 375 -4.02 -7.33 -19.28
C CYS A 375 -2.54 -7.13 -19.56
N SER A 376 -1.94 -6.10 -18.93
CA SER A 376 -0.50 -5.85 -19.02
C SER A 376 0.32 -7.05 -18.52
N PHE A 377 -0.09 -7.65 -17.40
CA PHE A 377 0.59 -8.83 -16.87
C PHE A 377 0.43 -10.06 -17.77
N ASP A 378 -0.78 -10.36 -18.25
CA ASP A 378 -1.03 -11.53 -19.12
C ASP A 378 -0.31 -11.40 -20.48
N THR A 379 -0.17 -10.17 -21.01
CA THR A 379 0.61 -9.93 -22.24
C THR A 379 2.06 -10.39 -22.08
N ARG A 380 2.63 -10.20 -20.89
CA ARG A 380 4.02 -10.56 -20.59
C ARG A 380 4.16 -12.01 -20.10
N PHE A 381 3.15 -12.53 -19.43
CA PHE A 381 3.11 -13.90 -18.91
C PHE A 381 1.84 -14.61 -19.40
N PRO A 382 1.81 -15.05 -20.68
CA PRO A 382 0.59 -15.56 -21.30
C PRO A 382 0.02 -16.76 -20.56
N HIS A 383 -1.31 -16.79 -20.44
CA HIS A 383 -2.07 -17.90 -19.86
C HIS A 383 -1.82 -18.13 -18.36
N ARG A 384 -1.22 -17.16 -17.65
CA ARG A 384 -1.03 -17.24 -16.20
C ARG A 384 -2.18 -16.63 -15.42
N ILE A 385 -2.97 -15.74 -16.03
CA ILE A 385 -4.21 -15.25 -15.44
C ILE A 385 -5.39 -16.10 -15.92
N PRO A 386 -6.28 -16.57 -15.03
CA PRO A 386 -7.49 -17.27 -15.43
C PRO A 386 -8.37 -16.40 -16.35
N VAL A 387 -8.78 -16.96 -17.49
CA VAL A 387 -9.65 -16.27 -18.46
C VAL A 387 -10.94 -15.76 -17.82
N ALA A 388 -11.45 -16.44 -16.79
CA ALA A 388 -12.64 -16.02 -16.06
C ALA A 388 -12.47 -14.67 -15.33
N LEU A 389 -11.25 -14.33 -14.90
CA LEU A 389 -10.95 -13.07 -14.22
C LEU A 389 -10.78 -11.89 -15.19
N MET A 390 -10.57 -12.19 -16.47
CA MET A 390 -10.32 -11.22 -17.54
C MET A 390 -11.60 -10.75 -18.26
N LYS A 391 -12.79 -11.13 -17.75
CA LYS A 391 -14.09 -10.92 -18.41
C LYS A 391 -14.79 -9.63 -18.02
#